data_AF-A0A955T6V8-F1
#
_entry.id   AF-A0A955T6V8-F1
#
_cell.length_a   1.000
_cell.length_b   1.000
_cell.length_c   1.000
_cell.angle_alpha   90.00
_cell.angle_beta   90.00
_cell.angle_gamma   90.00
#
_symmetry.space_group_name_H-M   'P 1'
#
loop_
_entity.id
_entity.type
_entity.pdbx_description
1 polymer ?
#
loop_
_entity_poly.entity_id
_entity_poly.type
_entity_poly.pdbx_seq_one_letter_code
_entity_poly.pdbx_strand_id
1 'polypeptide(L)' 'MSLSLASVITEGRRCFADEVALIENQNRYTYHDLADMVLSVAAFLKSKGIEQGD' A
#
# COMPACT_ATOMS: atom_id res chain seq x y z
N MET A 1 6.62 13.58 -14.63
CA MET A 1 6.48 12.13 -14.42
C MET A 1 5.60 11.94 -13.20
N SER A 2 4.45 11.27 -13.32
CA SER A 2 3.67 10.83 -12.16
C SER A 2 4.31 9.57 -11.59
N LEU A 3 4.37 9.46 -10.27
CA LEU A 3 4.78 8.23 -9.60
C LEU A 3 3.63 7.21 -9.68
N SER A 4 3.97 5.93 -9.80
CA SER A 4 2.97 4.87 -9.65
C SER A 4 2.52 4.78 -8.18
N LEU A 5 1.29 4.31 -7.94
CA LEU A 5 0.80 4.09 -6.58
C LEU A 5 1.72 3.13 -5.80
N ALA A 6 2.24 2.10 -6.46
CA ALA A 6 3.17 1.15 -5.85
C ALA A 6 4.46 1.85 -5.37
N SER A 7 4.99 2.79 -6.16
CA SER A 7 6.16 3.59 -5.79
C SER A 7 5.87 4.49 -4.59
N VAL A 8 4.70 5.14 -4.55
CA VAL A 8 4.28 5.99 -3.41
C VAL A 8 4.17 5.17 -2.13
N ILE A 9 3.58 3.98 -2.19
CA ILE A 9 3.45 3.08 -1.03
C ILE A 9 4.82 2.59 -0.56
N THR A 10 5.69 2.21 -1.48
CA THR A 10 7.05 1.71 -1.17
C THR A 10 7.90 2.79 -0.50
N GLU A 11 7.94 4.00 -1.08
CA GLU A 11 8.71 5.11 -0.52
C GLU A 11 8.09 5.61 0.79
N GLY A 12 6.76 5.62 0.89
CA GLY A 12 6.04 5.95 2.13
C GLY A 12 6.42 5.02 3.28
N ARG A 13 6.39 3.70 3.05
CA ARG A 13 6.83 2.71 4.05
C ARG A 13 8.28 2.90 4.46
N ARG A 14 9.16 3.24 3.51
CA ARG A 14 10.60 3.38 3.76
C ARG A 14 10.92 4.63 4.59
N CYS A 15 10.32 5.77 4.25
CA CYS A 15 10.69 7.07 4.81
C CYS A 15 9.86 7.44 6.04
N PHE A 16 8.63 6.94 6.14
CA PHE A 16 7.62 7.40 7.11
C PHE A 16 6.90 6.22 7.79
N ALA A 17 7.59 5.08 7.97
CA ALA A 17 7.00 3.80 8.41
C ALA A 17 5.97 3.94 9.55
N ASP A 18 6.31 4.69 10.60
CA ASP A 18 5.51 4.83 11.82
C ASP A 18 4.58 6.06 11.79
N GLU A 19 4.61 6.87 10.73
CA GLU A 19 3.71 8.01 10.57
C GLU A 19 2.33 7.54 10.12
N VAL A 20 1.28 8.23 10.59
CA VAL A 20 -0.10 7.93 10.23
C VAL A 20 -0.36 8.32 8.78
N ALA A 21 -0.67 7.32 7.95
CA ALA A 21 -0.96 7.48 6.52
C ALA A 21 -2.46 7.60 6.25
N LEU A 22 -3.29 6.91 7.04
CA LEU A 22 -4.74 6.87 6.87
C LEU A 22 -5.45 6.88 8.22
N ILE A 23 -6.49 7.69 8.32
CA ILE A 23 -7.44 7.67 9.43
C ILE A 23 -8.79 7.28 8.85
N GLU A 24 -9.33 6.16 9.30
CA GLU A 24 -10.66 5.68 8.92
C GLU A 24 -11.46 5.45 10.20
N ASN A 25 -12.56 6.18 10.37
CA ASN A 25 -13.30 6.22 11.61
C ASN A 25 -12.40 6.60 12.80
N GLN A 26 -12.24 5.69 13.76
CA GLN A 26 -11.35 5.84 14.92
C GLN A 26 -10.03 5.08 14.77
N ASN A 27 -9.86 4.34 13.67
CA ASN A 27 -8.66 3.56 13.40
C ASN A 27 -7.61 4.44 12.72
N ARG A 28 -6.35 4.23 13.11
CA ARG A 28 -5.19 4.90 12.55
C ARG A 28 -4.30 3.84 11.95
N TYR A 29 -3.93 4.01 10.69
CA TYR A 29 -3.03 3.11 9.99
C TYR A 29 -1.77 3.88 9.62
N THR A 30 -0.64 3.31 10.00
CA THR A 30 0.67 3.82 9.63
C THR A 30 0.98 3.52 8.16
N TYR A 31 2.02 4.15 7.61
CA TYR A 31 2.52 3.77 6.28
C TYR A 31 2.98 2.29 6.23
N HIS A 32 3.44 1.75 7.35
CA HIS A 32 3.74 0.32 7.48
C HIS A 32 2.47 -0.53 7.31
N ASP A 33 1.43 -0.24 8.09
CA ASP A 33 0.17 -1.00 8.06
C ASP A 33 -0.45 -0.96 6.67
N LEU A 34 -0.46 0.22 6.04
CA LEU A 34 -1.03 0.43 4.73
C LEU A 34 -0.29 -0.36 3.64
N ALA A 35 1.04 -0.39 3.72
CA ALA A 35 1.85 -1.18 2.80
C ALA A 35 1.58 -2.68 2.94
N ASP A 36 1.47 -3.19 4.16
CA ASP A 36 1.16 -4.61 4.38
C ASP A 36 -0.24 -4.98 3.89
N MET A 37 -1.24 -4.13 4.14
CA MET A 37 -2.60 -4.32 3.60
C MET A 37 -2.60 -4.37 2.07
N VAL A 38 -1.93 -3.42 1.41
CA VAL A 38 -1.88 -3.37 -0.05
C VAL A 38 -1.13 -4.57 -0.63
N LEU A 39 0.01 -4.97 -0.04
CA LEU A 39 0.77 -6.13 -0.49
C LEU A 39 -0.02 -7.43 -0.33
N SER A 40 -0.79 -7.58 0.75
CA SER A 40 -1.69 -8.71 0.96
C SER A 40 -2.76 -8.81 -0.13
N VAL A 41 -3.43 -7.69 -0.44
CA VAL A 41 -4.45 -7.64 -1.50
C VAL A 41 -3.81 -7.89 -2.86
N ALA A 42 -2.66 -7.28 -3.16
CA ALA A 42 -1.95 -7.49 -4.42
C ALA A 42 -1.54 -8.95 -4.63
N ALA A 43 -1.05 -9.62 -3.58
CA ALA A 43 -0.73 -11.04 -3.63
C ALA A 43 -1.97 -11.91 -3.89
N PHE A 44 -3.09 -11.59 -3.24
CA PHE A 44 -4.36 -12.27 -3.48
C PHE A 44 -4.83 -12.10 -4.93
N LEU A 45 -4.83 -10.87 -5.46
CA LEU A 45 -5.24 -10.58 -6.83
C LEU A 45 -4.35 -11.30 -7.85
N LYS A 46 -3.03 -11.31 -7.63
CA LYS A 46 -2.09 -12.08 -8.45
C LYS A 46 -2.40 -13.58 -8.40
N SER A 47 -2.78 -14.12 -7.24
CA SER A 47 -3.22 -15.52 -7.12
C SER A 47 -4.52 -15.84 -7.87
N LYS A 48 -5.31 -14.81 -8.23
CA LYS A 48 -6.50 -14.91 -9.08
C LYS A 48 -6.20 -14.73 -10.57
N GLY A 49 -4.93 -14.57 -10.94
CA GLY A 49 -4.49 -14.44 -12.33
C GLY A 49 -4.57 -13.02 -12.87
N ILE A 50 -4.68 -12.00 -12.01
CA ILE A 50 -4.59 -10.60 -12.46
C ILE A 50 -3.13 -10.26 -12.79
N GLU A 51 -2.92 -9.73 -13.99
CA GLU A 51 -1.63 -9.34 -14.54
C GLU A 51 -1.55 -7.83 -14.79
N GLN A 52 -0.37 -7.35 -15.18
CA GLN A 52 -0.18 -5.94 -15.49
C GLN A 52 -0.89 -5.60 -16.80
N GLY A 53 -1.86 -4.68 -16.75
CA GLY A 53 -2.59 -4.20 -17.93
C GLY A 53 -3.99 -4.78 -18.10
N ASP A 54 -4.37 -5.74 -17.25
CA ASP A 54 -5.76 -6.16 -17.06
C ASP A 54 -6.68 -5.01 -16.59
#